data_AF-A0A2V2U2Y3-F1
#
_entry.id   AF-A0A2V2U2Y3-F1
#
_cell.length_a   1.000
_cell.length_b   1.000
_cell.length_c   1.000
_cell.angle_alpha   90.00
_cell.angle_beta   90.00
_cell.angle_gamma   90.00
#
_symmetry.space_group_name_H-M   'P 1'
#
loop_
_entity.id
_entity.type
_entity.pdbx_description
1 polymer ?
#
loop_
_entity_poly.entity_id
_entity_poly.type
_entity_poly.pdbx_seq_one_letter_code
_entity_poly.pdbx_strand_id
1 'polypeptide(L)' 'MVNNAGYAFVCPFEDLSMDEIKAQFETNFYGSVRVMQVVLPTMINQSYGRII' A
#
# COMPACT_ATOMS: atom_id res chain seq x y z
N MET A 1 4.37 -1.14 -12.94
CA MET A 1 3.78 -0.23 -11.95
C MET A 1 4.70 -0.22 -10.75
N VAL A 2 5.02 0.95 -10.21
CA VAL A 2 5.81 1.07 -8.98
C VAL A 2 4.87 1.62 -7.91
N ASN A 3 4.71 0.88 -6.83
CA ASN A 3 4.01 1.37 -5.67
C ASN A 3 5.01 1.94 -4.67
N ASN A 4 5.01 3.26 -4.54
CA ASN A 4 5.93 3.97 -3.66
C ASN A 4 5.22 4.82 -2.60
N ALA A 5 3.91 4.61 -2.41
CA ALA A 5 3.18 5.33 -1.38
C ALA A 5 3.39 4.63 -0.03
N GLY A 6 4.11 5.29 0.87
CA GLY A 6 4.24 4.81 2.23
C GLY A 6 4.96 5.78 3.14
N TYR A 7 4.66 5.69 4.43
CA TYR A 7 5.37 6.42 5.48
C TYR A 7 5.49 5.56 6.75
N ALA A 8 6.37 5.96 7.65
CA ALA A 8 6.56 5.30 8.93
C ALA A 8 6.44 6.31 10.06
N PHE A 9 6.00 5.84 11.23
CA PHE A 9 6.16 6.56 12.47
C PHE A 9 7.49 6.17 13.10
N VAL A 10 8.18 7.16 13.69
CA VAL A 10 9.43 6.94 14.42
C VAL A 10 9.22 7.46 15.84
N CYS A 11 8.56 6.64 16.65
CA CYS A 11 8.24 6.91 18.05
C CYS A 11 8.12 5.58 18.82
N PRO A 12 8.10 5.62 20.16
CA PRO A 12 7.71 4.47 20.98
C PRO A 12 6.35 3.91 20.54
N PHE A 13 6.16 2.61 20.71
CA PHE A 13 4.95 1.93 20.25
C PHE A 13 3.73 2.33 21.09
N GLU A 14 3.93 2.51 22.39
CA GLU A 14 2.93 2.93 23.36
C GLU A 14 2.40 4.36 23.12
N ASP A 15 3.13 5.19 22.37
CA ASP A 15 2.73 6.55 22.04
C ASP A 15 1.81 6.61 20.81
N LEU A 16 1.67 5.51 20.06
CA LEU A 16 0.82 5.46 18.87
C LEU A 16 -0.63 5.20 19.21
N SER A 17 -1.51 6.06 18.71
CA SER A 17 -2.95 5.80 18.73
C SER A 17 -3.33 4.70 17.73
N MET A 18 -4.43 4.01 18.01
CA MET A 18 -5.00 3.04 17.06
C MET A 18 -5.37 3.66 15.72
N ASP A 19 -5.72 4.95 15.69
CA ASP A 19 -6.10 5.65 14.47
C ASP A 19 -4.87 5.98 13.61
N GLU A 20 -3.74 6.33 14.22
CA GLU A 20 -2.46 6.49 13.52
C GLU A 20 -2.00 5.16 12.91
N ILE A 21 -2.07 4.07 13.69
CA ILE A 21 -1.73 2.72 13.20
C ILE A 21 -2.61 2.37 11.98
N LYS A 22 -3.93 2.57 12.08
CA LYS A 22 -4.85 2.32 10.97
C LYS A 22 -4.55 3.19 9.76
N ALA A 23 -4.29 4.48 9.95
CA ALA A 23 -3.96 5.40 8.87
C ALA A 23 -2.70 4.97 8.10
N GLN A 24 -1.69 4.47 8.81
CA GLN A 24 -0.49 3.92 8.19
C GLN A 24 -0.82 2.67 7.37
N PHE A 25 -1.64 1.75 7.89
CA PHE A 25 -2.09 0.57 7.13
C PHE A 25 -2.93 0.93 5.92
N GLU A 26 -3.81 1.94 6.04
CA GLU A 26 -4.59 2.45 4.91
C GLU A 26 -3.71 2.96 3.77
N THR A 27 -2.59 3.61 4.10
CA THR A 27 -1.66 4.12 3.10
C THR A 27 -0.76 3.00 2.56
N ASN A 28 -0.01 2.35 3.44
CA ASN A 28 1.10 1.47 3.06
C ASN A 28 0.61 0.10 2.54
N PHE A 29 -0.47 -0.43 3.13
CA PHE A 29 -0.95 -1.78 2.83
C PHE A 29 -2.22 -1.75 1.96
N TYR A 30 -3.32 -1.21 2.48
CA TYR A 30 -4.60 -1.24 1.76
C TYR A 30 -4.58 -0.35 0.52
N GLY A 31 -3.89 0.79 0.57
CA GLY A 31 -3.62 1.63 -0.59
C GLY A 31 -2.95 0.82 -1.71
N SER A 32 -1.95 0.02 -1.34
CA SER A 32 -1.24 -0.85 -2.26
C SER A 32 -2.10 -1.94 -2.86
N VAL A 33 -2.89 -2.62 -2.04
CA VAL A 33 -3.85 -3.64 -2.50
C VAL A 33 -4.84 -3.04 -3.49
N ARG A 34 -5.40 -1.85 -3.19
CA ARG A 34 -6.36 -1.16 -4.07
C ARG A 34 -5.76 -0.86 -5.44
N VAL A 35 -4.52 -0.37 -5.51
CA VAL A 35 -3.89 -0.10 -6.80
C VAL A 35 -3.61 -1.38 -7.56
N MET A 36 -3.15 -2.44 -6.89
CA MET A 36 -2.94 -3.76 -7.51
C MET A 36 -4.25 -4.30 -8.12
N GLN A 37 -5.37 -4.21 -7.40
CA GLN A 37 -6.69 -4.64 -7.90
C GLN A 37 -7.09 -3.93 -9.20
N VAL A 38 -6.71 -2.66 -9.36
CA VAL A 38 -7.01 -1.89 -10.58
C VAL A 38 -6.08 -2.23 -11.74
N VAL A 39 -4.77 -2.42 -11.48
CA VAL A 39 -3.78 -2.62 -12.57
C VAL A 39 -3.61 -4.07 -12.99
N LEU A 40 -3.85 -5.04 -12.09
CA LEU A 40 -3.69 -6.47 -12.36
C LEU A 40 -4.53 -6.96 -13.55
N PRO A 41 -5.81 -6.61 -13.70
CA PRO A 41 -6.61 -7.05 -14.86
C PRO A 41 -5.99 -6.65 -16.19
N THR A 42 -5.44 -5.43 -16.27
CA THR A 42 -4.76 -4.96 -17.48
C THR A 42 -3.49 -5.75 -17.76
N MET A 43 -2.66 -6.03 -16.74
CA MET A 43 -1.44 -6.83 -16.90
C MET A 43 -1.75 -8.27 -17.33
N ILE A 44 -2.83 -8.86 -16.79
CA ILE A 44 -3.32 -10.19 -17.18
C ILE A 44 -3.73 -10.19 -18.66
N ASN A 45 -4.53 -9.21 -19.10
CA ASN A 45 -4.95 -9.09 -20.50
C ASN A 45 -3.77 -8.88 -21.46
N GLN A 46 -2.71 -8.24 -20.99
CA GLN A 46 -1.48 -8.00 -21.77
C GLN A 46 -0.51 -9.18 -21.71
N SER A 47 -0.79 -10.22 -20.92
CA SER A 47 0.11 -11.36 -20.64
C SER A 47 1.51 -10.94 -20.16
N TYR A 48 1.65 -9.69 -19.71
CA TYR A 48 2.91 -9.10 -19.31
C TYR A 48 2.66 -7.92 -18.37
N GLY A 49 3.46 -7.84 -17.32
CA GLY A 49 3.42 -6.76 -16.37
C GLY A 49 4.33 -7.05 -15.19
N ARG A 50 4.83 -6.00 -14.55
CA ARG A 50 5.61 -6.09 -13.32
C ARG A 50 5.15 -5.02 -12.33
N ILE A 51 4.81 -5.46 -11.13
CA ILE A 51 4.58 -4.60 -9.97
C ILE A 51 5.86 -4.63 -9.13
N ILE A 52 6.33 -3.45 -8.72
CA ILE A 52 7.46 -3.23 -7.81
C ILE A 52 6.95 -2.46 -6.61
#